data_AF-A0A1H7T2J4-F1
#
_entry.id   AF-A0A1H7T2J4-F1
#
_cell.length_a   1.000
_cell.length_b   1.000
_cell.length_c   1.000
_cell.angle_alpha   90.00
_cell.angle_beta   90.00
_cell.angle_gamma   90.00
#
_symmetry.space_group_name_H-M   'P 1'
#
loop_
_entity.id
_entity.type
_entity.pdbx_description
1 polymer ?
#
loop_
_entity_poly.entity_id
_entity_poly.type
_entity_poly.pdbx_seq_one_letter_code
_entity_poly.pdbx_strand_id
1 'polypeptide(L)'
;MAENDHHPNAPAGGGGLGTFKGSGPLGTNGSVEKWSRPGSLGVEQQPAETLTISGMVAAGGPLSPNTIAAVNKAAAKTPAQWKRYVAYADVVKVGGSLAWRANNPGNLRDAGTKIATVTGAVGKFAVFATLEDGRKAQKALYLNKYGDMTVKDAINKLTPPSENDTKKYLAELTKAGVDTEKDVKSQIDTLMTGVEANEGLISGTEVKRVP
;
A
#
# COMPACT_ATOMS: atom_id res chain seq x y z
N MET A 1 -11.31 -15.24 -42.17
CA MET A 1 -10.99 -14.11 -43.06
C MET A 1 -11.09 -12.88 -42.17
N ALA A 2 -9.98 -12.38 -41.62
CA ALA A 2 -9.15 -11.31 -42.20
C ALA A 2 -10.01 -10.06 -42.48
N GLU A 3 -9.68 -8.84 -42.09
CA GLU A 3 -8.44 -8.26 -41.61
C GLU A 3 -8.76 -6.86 -41.03
N ASN A 4 -7.69 -6.20 -40.64
CA ASN A 4 -7.57 -5.05 -39.77
C ASN A 4 -7.85 -3.71 -40.48
N ASP A 5 -7.74 -2.65 -39.68
CA ASP A 5 -7.34 -1.29 -40.04
C ASP A 5 -8.34 -0.32 -40.66
N HIS A 6 -8.61 0.75 -39.91
CA HIS A 6 -8.91 2.09 -40.39
C HIS A 6 -8.56 3.09 -39.28
N HIS A 7 -7.40 3.76 -39.36
CA HIS A 7 -7.32 5.12 -39.90
C HIS A 7 -5.95 5.79 -39.68
N PRO A 8 -5.30 6.27 -40.75
CA PRO A 8 -4.11 7.13 -40.71
C PRO A 8 -4.48 8.63 -40.79
N ASN A 9 -3.52 9.49 -40.42
CA ASN A 9 -3.03 10.70 -41.13
C ASN A 9 -2.74 11.90 -40.18
N ALA A 10 -1.46 12.28 -40.10
CA ALA A 10 -0.95 13.59 -39.66
C ALA A 10 -0.78 14.48 -40.94
N PRO A 11 -0.06 15.65 -41.01
CA PRO A 11 0.66 16.48 -40.02
C PRO A 11 0.56 18.03 -40.29
N ALA A 12 1.50 18.81 -39.72
CA ALA A 12 1.90 20.21 -40.01
C ALA A 12 1.06 21.33 -39.36
N GLY A 13 1.57 22.48 -38.90
CA GLY A 13 2.86 23.16 -39.01
C GLY A 13 2.62 24.67 -38.71
N GLY A 14 3.66 25.45 -38.45
CA GLY A 14 3.61 26.92 -38.63
C GLY A 14 4.01 27.76 -37.40
N GLY A 15 5.24 28.28 -37.43
CA GLY A 15 5.62 29.47 -36.68
C GLY A 15 5.19 30.75 -37.41
N GLY A 16 5.22 31.88 -36.70
CA GLY A 16 5.09 33.22 -37.29
C GLY A 16 4.99 34.33 -36.25
N LEU A 17 5.93 35.28 -36.29
CA LEU A 17 5.88 36.58 -35.63
C LEU A 17 5.00 37.56 -36.42
N GLY A 18 4.39 38.54 -35.73
CA GLY A 18 3.94 39.80 -36.35
C GLY A 18 2.69 40.40 -35.70
N THR A 19 2.84 41.45 -34.89
CA THR A 19 2.57 42.88 -35.22
C THR A 19 1.21 43.41 -34.74
N PHE A 20 1.33 44.56 -34.06
CA PHE A 20 0.32 45.38 -33.42
C PHE A 20 -0.56 46.15 -34.43
N LYS A 21 -1.84 46.36 -34.09
CA LYS A 21 -2.63 47.53 -34.50
C LYS A 21 -3.64 47.83 -33.37
N GLY A 22 -3.52 49.00 -32.76
CA GLY A 22 -4.44 49.48 -31.74
C GLY A 22 -5.68 50.18 -32.31
N SER A 23 -6.67 50.40 -31.44
CA SER A 23 -7.39 51.66 -31.21
C SER A 23 -8.62 51.39 -30.35
N GLY A 24 -8.59 51.81 -29.08
CA GLY A 24 -9.72 51.84 -28.16
C GLY A 24 -9.47 52.94 -27.11
N PRO A 25 -10.47 53.79 -26.80
CA PRO A 25 -10.20 55.15 -26.35
C PRO A 25 -9.84 55.26 -24.87
N LEU A 26 -9.08 56.33 -24.61
CA LEU A 26 -8.67 56.84 -23.30
C LEU A 26 -9.89 57.13 -22.41
N GLY A 27 -9.95 56.43 -21.28
CA GLY A 27 -10.69 56.86 -20.09
C GLY A 27 -9.71 57.25 -19.00
N THR A 28 -9.55 58.55 -18.78
CA THR A 28 -8.78 59.15 -17.68
C THR A 28 -9.55 59.02 -16.37
N ASN A 29 -8.91 58.53 -15.30
CA ASN A 29 -8.71 59.23 -14.02
C ASN A 29 -8.44 58.26 -12.86
N GLY A 30 -7.40 58.58 -12.07
CA GLY A 30 -7.36 58.24 -10.65
C GLY A 30 -6.11 57.52 -10.15
N SER A 31 -5.04 58.29 -9.95
CA SER A 31 -4.04 58.09 -8.89
C SER A 31 -3.04 56.94 -9.04
N VAL A 32 -1.89 57.29 -9.60
CA VAL A 32 -0.60 56.68 -9.22
C VAL A 32 -0.18 57.17 -7.83
N GLU A 33 0.56 56.29 -7.14
CA GLU A 33 1.43 56.55 -5.98
C GLU A 33 0.82 56.61 -4.57
N LYS A 34 0.85 55.46 -3.89
CA LYS A 34 1.52 55.39 -2.57
C LYS A 34 1.87 53.96 -2.14
N TRP A 35 3.19 53.73 -2.03
CA TRP A 35 3.89 52.74 -1.19
C TRP A 35 4.00 51.29 -1.71
N SER A 36 5.13 51.07 -2.39
CA SER A 36 5.85 49.79 -2.39
C SER A 36 6.16 49.36 -0.95
N ARG A 37 5.49 48.32 -0.48
CA ARG A 37 6.03 47.41 0.54
C ARG A 37 6.52 46.19 -0.23
N PRO A 38 7.74 45.66 0.02
CA PRO A 38 8.04 44.31 -0.44
C PRO A 38 7.10 43.37 0.31
N GLY A 39 6.01 42.98 -0.36
CA GLY A 39 5.17 41.91 0.12
C GLY A 39 6.06 40.68 0.20
N SER A 40 6.30 40.21 1.44
CA SER A 40 6.73 38.84 1.67
C SER A 40 5.91 37.97 0.73
N LEU A 41 6.58 37.24 -0.16
CA LEU A 41 5.97 36.23 -1.02
C LEU A 41 5.03 35.42 -0.14
N GLY A 42 3.73 35.69 -0.27
CA GLY A 42 2.72 34.88 0.36
C GLY A 42 2.90 33.51 -0.25
N VAL A 43 3.43 32.56 0.52
CA VAL A 43 3.22 31.17 0.20
C VAL A 43 1.72 31.01 0.35
N GLU A 44 1.01 31.12 -0.76
CA GLU A 44 -0.38 30.71 -0.84
C GLU A 44 -0.35 29.23 -0.48
N GLN A 45 -0.64 28.95 0.79
CA GLN A 45 -0.76 27.60 1.30
C GLN A 45 -1.93 26.99 0.56
N GLN A 46 -1.63 26.27 -0.53
CA GLN A 46 -2.58 25.41 -1.19
C GLN A 46 -3.27 24.60 -0.10
N PRO A 47 -4.62 24.50 -0.11
CA PRO A 47 -5.34 23.77 0.91
C PRO A 47 -4.71 22.38 1.02
N ALA A 48 -4.30 21.99 2.22
CA ALA A 48 -3.55 20.76 2.44
C ALA A 48 -4.31 19.60 1.82
N GLU A 49 -3.74 18.99 0.76
CA GLU A 49 -4.35 17.83 0.13
C GLU A 49 -4.61 16.76 1.20
N THR A 50 -5.83 16.23 1.21
CA THR A 50 -6.21 15.15 2.12
C THR A 50 -6.05 13.79 1.43
N LEU A 51 -5.82 12.75 2.22
CA LEU A 51 -5.72 11.40 1.69
C LEU A 51 -7.09 10.95 1.16
N THR A 52 -7.12 10.49 -0.09
CA THR A 52 -8.31 9.94 -0.74
C THR A 52 -8.61 8.49 -0.35
N ILE A 53 -7.75 7.90 0.49
CA ILE A 53 -7.80 6.50 0.89
C ILE A 53 -7.61 6.34 2.38
N SER A 54 -8.31 5.36 2.96
CA SER A 54 -8.18 5.02 4.38
C SER A 54 -6.90 4.24 4.65
N GLY A 55 -6.35 4.41 5.84
CA GLY A 55 -5.14 3.73 6.25
C GLY A 55 -4.66 4.23 7.60
N MET A 56 -3.39 3.94 7.90
CA MET A 56 -2.79 4.37 9.16
C MET A 56 -1.32 4.73 9.00
N VAL A 57 -0.81 5.51 9.95
CA VAL A 57 0.62 5.77 10.13
C VAL A 57 1.12 4.87 11.25
N ALA A 58 1.90 3.84 10.90
CA ALA A 58 2.52 2.93 11.86
C ALA A 58 3.83 3.48 12.43
N ALA A 59 4.56 4.29 11.65
CA ALA A 59 5.79 4.95 12.10
C ALA A 59 6.05 6.25 11.31
N GLY A 60 6.97 7.08 11.81
CA GLY A 60 7.45 8.28 11.10
C GLY A 60 6.63 9.55 11.23
N GLY A 61 5.57 9.56 12.05
CA GLY A 61 4.74 10.75 12.24
C GLY A 61 3.88 11.13 11.02
N PRO A 62 3.20 12.30 11.07
CA PRO A 62 2.27 12.74 10.02
C PRO A 62 2.89 12.80 8.62
N LEU A 63 2.07 12.59 7.58
CA LEU A 63 2.51 12.68 6.19
C LEU A 63 2.57 14.15 5.75
N SER A 64 3.63 14.51 5.01
CA SER A 64 3.72 15.81 4.35
C SER A 64 2.71 15.93 3.20
N PRO A 65 2.34 17.14 2.78
CA PRO A 65 1.48 17.35 1.60
C PRO A 65 2.04 16.68 0.33
N ASN A 66 3.37 16.77 0.11
CA ASN A 66 4.03 16.12 -1.03
C ASN A 66 3.86 14.60 -1.01
N THR A 67 3.97 14.00 0.18
CA THR A 67 3.75 12.56 0.33
C THR A 67 2.28 12.21 0.10
N ILE A 68 1.33 13.02 0.59
CA ILE A 68 -0.10 12.80 0.39
C ILE A 68 -0.45 12.82 -1.10
N ALA A 69 0.05 13.81 -1.85
CA ALA A 69 -0.15 13.89 -3.31
C ALA A 69 0.37 12.64 -4.03
N ALA A 70 1.57 12.17 -3.65
CA ALA A 70 2.16 10.96 -4.22
C ALA A 70 1.35 9.69 -3.88
N VAL A 71 0.85 9.59 -2.65
CA VAL A 71 -0.03 8.49 -2.20
C VAL A 71 -1.35 8.51 -2.95
N ASN A 72 -1.97 9.68 -3.14
CA ASN A 72 -3.21 9.84 -3.90
C ASN A 72 -3.01 9.42 -5.37
N LYS A 73 -1.87 9.77 -5.98
CA LYS A 73 -1.51 9.32 -7.34
C LYS A 73 -1.35 7.80 -7.44
N ALA A 74 -0.72 7.16 -6.45
CA ALA A 74 -0.61 5.70 -6.40
C ALA A 74 -2.00 5.04 -6.19
N ALA A 75 -2.82 5.63 -5.32
CA ALA A 75 -4.16 5.16 -5.02
C ALA A 75 -5.11 5.20 -6.24
N ALA A 76 -4.96 6.18 -7.14
CA ALA A 76 -5.76 6.28 -8.36
C ALA A 76 -5.59 5.07 -9.29
N LYS A 77 -4.43 4.40 -9.25
CA LYS A 77 -4.13 3.19 -10.03
C LYS A 77 -4.42 1.90 -9.28
N THR A 78 -4.81 1.99 -8.01
CA THR A 78 -5.02 0.83 -7.15
C THR A 78 -6.46 0.33 -7.27
N PRO A 79 -6.68 -0.98 -7.49
CA PRO A 79 -8.02 -1.56 -7.47
C PRO A 79 -8.79 -1.23 -6.19
N ALA A 80 -10.09 -0.99 -6.28
CA ALA A 80 -10.92 -0.53 -5.15
C ALA A 80 -10.80 -1.44 -3.91
N GLN A 81 -10.76 -2.76 -4.12
CA GLN A 81 -10.59 -3.77 -3.06
C GLN A 81 -9.30 -3.62 -2.23
N TRP A 82 -8.25 -3.01 -2.78
CA TRP A 82 -6.95 -2.84 -2.12
C TRP A 82 -6.62 -1.40 -1.79
N LYS A 83 -7.55 -0.48 -2.02
CA LYS A 83 -7.34 0.97 -1.96
C LYS A 83 -7.21 1.48 -0.51
N ARG A 84 -6.13 1.07 0.14
CA ARG A 84 -5.72 1.35 1.53
C ARG A 84 -4.22 1.58 1.62
N TYR A 85 -3.78 2.24 2.69
CA TYR A 85 -2.35 2.46 2.96
C TYR A 85 -1.91 2.09 4.38
N VAL A 86 -0.61 1.81 4.54
CA VAL A 86 0.10 1.79 5.82
C VAL A 86 1.41 2.57 5.64
N ALA A 87 1.63 3.60 6.46
CA ALA A 87 2.83 4.42 6.40
C ALA A 87 3.85 4.03 7.49
N TYR A 88 5.11 3.95 7.09
CA TYR A 88 6.29 3.70 7.91
C TYR A 88 7.17 4.96 7.96
N ALA A 89 8.34 4.87 8.59
CA ALA A 89 9.24 6.01 8.76
C ALA A 89 9.64 6.68 7.44
N ASP A 90 9.88 5.87 6.42
CA ASP A 90 10.52 6.22 5.16
C ASP A 90 9.64 5.92 3.93
N VAL A 91 8.63 5.06 4.07
CA VAL A 91 7.80 4.59 2.96
C VAL A 91 6.31 4.52 3.33
N VAL A 92 5.45 4.73 2.34
CA VAL A 92 4.01 4.45 2.42
C VAL A 92 3.69 3.28 1.49
N LYS A 93 3.18 2.18 2.05
CA LYS A 93 2.69 1.03 1.29
C LYS A 93 1.23 1.25 0.91
N VAL A 94 0.94 1.33 -0.39
CA VAL A 94 -0.40 1.59 -0.95
C VAL A 94 -0.84 0.38 -1.78
N GLY A 95 -2.08 -0.08 -1.64
CA GLY A 95 -2.53 -1.24 -2.42
C GLY A 95 -2.04 -2.58 -1.86
N GLY A 96 -2.10 -3.64 -2.68
CA GLY A 96 -1.67 -4.99 -2.30
C GLY A 96 -2.55 -5.66 -1.24
N SER A 97 -2.07 -6.78 -0.70
CA SER A 97 -2.69 -7.50 0.40
C SER A 97 -2.48 -6.77 1.74
N LEU A 98 -3.33 -7.06 2.73
CA LEU A 98 -3.12 -6.56 4.09
C LEU A 98 -1.83 -7.13 4.69
N ALA A 99 -1.54 -8.42 4.46
CA ALA A 99 -0.30 -9.08 4.85
C ALA A 99 0.94 -8.31 4.37
N TRP A 100 0.94 -7.90 3.10
CA TRP A 100 2.06 -7.12 2.54
C TRP A 100 2.16 -5.70 3.12
N ARG A 101 1.03 -4.97 3.20
CA ARG A 101 1.02 -3.60 3.75
C ARG A 101 1.43 -3.56 5.22
N ALA A 102 1.04 -4.57 5.99
CA ALA A 102 1.30 -4.67 7.42
C ALA A 102 2.61 -5.40 7.76
N ASN A 103 3.40 -5.81 6.76
CA ASN A 103 4.59 -6.64 6.94
C ASN A 103 4.31 -7.92 7.75
N ASN A 104 3.14 -8.53 7.55
CA ASN A 104 2.58 -9.59 8.36
C ASN A 104 2.21 -10.80 7.48
N PRO A 105 3.20 -11.60 7.04
CA PRO A 105 2.99 -12.66 6.06
C PRO A 105 2.11 -13.81 6.58
N GLY A 106 2.07 -14.01 7.91
CA GLY A 106 1.21 -15.01 8.54
C GLY A 106 -0.15 -14.50 9.01
N ASN A 107 -0.55 -13.27 8.66
CA ASN A 107 -1.79 -12.64 9.11
C ASN A 107 -2.01 -12.71 10.65
N LEU A 108 -0.93 -12.55 11.41
CA LEU A 108 -0.95 -12.58 12.88
C LEU A 108 -1.88 -11.49 13.43
N ARG A 109 -2.72 -11.88 14.39
CA ARG A 109 -3.61 -10.95 15.10
C ARG A 109 -2.86 -10.09 16.11
N ASP A 110 -1.86 -10.68 16.74
CA ASP A 110 -1.05 -10.05 17.77
C ASP A 110 0.34 -10.67 17.85
N ALA A 111 1.31 -9.88 18.31
CA ALA A 111 2.67 -10.28 18.66
C ALA A 111 3.30 -9.18 19.53
N GLY A 112 4.13 -9.55 20.50
CA GLY A 112 4.85 -8.59 21.35
C GLY A 112 5.81 -7.67 20.58
N THR A 113 6.22 -8.07 19.37
CA THR A 113 7.11 -7.30 18.48
C THR A 113 6.38 -6.40 17.49
N LYS A 114 5.03 -6.37 17.51
CA LYS A 114 4.26 -5.48 16.63
C LYS A 114 4.55 -4.01 16.97
N ILE A 115 4.57 -3.15 15.96
CA ILE A 115 4.69 -1.70 16.15
C ILE A 115 3.34 -0.99 16.12
N ALA A 116 2.32 -1.62 15.52
CA ALA A 116 0.97 -1.10 15.49
C ALA A 116 -0.06 -2.21 15.23
N THR A 117 -1.31 -1.82 15.06
CA THR A 117 -2.41 -2.71 14.72
C THR A 117 -3.29 -2.04 13.66
N VAL A 118 -3.65 -2.79 12.61
CA VAL A 118 -4.48 -2.31 11.50
C VAL A 118 -5.78 -3.11 11.43
N THR A 119 -6.89 -2.43 11.13
CA THR A 119 -8.19 -3.08 10.91
C THR A 119 -8.29 -3.61 9.48
N GLY A 120 -8.52 -4.92 9.34
CA GLY A 120 -8.89 -5.60 8.10
C GLY A 120 -10.37 -5.98 8.06
N ALA A 121 -10.77 -6.69 7.01
CA ALA A 121 -12.17 -7.11 6.83
C ALA A 121 -12.66 -8.06 7.94
N VAL A 122 -11.77 -8.94 8.42
CA VAL A 122 -12.07 -9.97 9.42
C VAL A 122 -11.39 -9.68 10.75
N GLY A 123 -11.35 -8.42 11.18
CA GLY A 123 -10.81 -8.00 12.47
C GLY A 123 -9.47 -7.29 12.40
N LYS A 124 -8.74 -7.28 13.52
CA LYS A 124 -7.48 -6.54 13.68
C LYS A 124 -6.26 -7.43 13.41
N PHE A 125 -5.20 -6.84 12.90
CA PHE A 125 -3.96 -7.52 12.55
C PHE A 125 -2.75 -6.74 13.04
N ALA A 126 -1.71 -7.45 13.46
CA ALA A 126 -0.44 -6.87 13.83
C ALA A 126 0.23 -6.21 12.62
N VAL A 127 0.88 -5.08 12.86
CA VAL A 127 1.75 -4.40 11.90
C VAL A 127 3.18 -4.50 12.40
N PHE A 128 4.10 -4.96 11.55
CA PHE A 128 5.51 -5.12 11.88
C PHE A 128 6.37 -4.06 11.20
N ALA A 129 7.52 -3.72 11.79
CA ALA A 129 8.43 -2.72 11.22
C ALA A 129 8.95 -3.17 9.85
N THR A 130 9.33 -4.44 9.71
CA THR A 130 9.76 -5.04 8.45
C THR A 130 9.08 -6.38 8.20
N LEU A 131 9.07 -6.83 6.94
CA LEU A 131 8.54 -8.15 6.57
C LEU A 131 9.28 -9.28 7.32
N GLU A 132 10.58 -9.10 7.54
CA GLU A 132 11.40 -10.05 8.28
C GLU A 132 11.03 -10.12 9.76
N ASP A 133 10.67 -9.00 10.39
CA ASP A 133 10.16 -8.99 11.76
C ASP A 133 8.82 -9.74 11.86
N GLY A 134 7.96 -9.60 10.86
CA GLY A 134 6.73 -10.38 10.76
C GLY A 134 6.98 -11.88 10.61
N ARG A 135 7.96 -12.28 9.79
CA ARG A 135 8.36 -13.70 9.66
C ARG A 135 8.92 -14.24 10.97
N LYS A 136 9.79 -13.49 11.65
CA LYS A 136 10.32 -13.89 12.97
C LYS A 136 9.21 -14.04 14.01
N ALA A 137 8.24 -13.12 14.03
CA ALA A 137 7.09 -13.20 14.92
C ALA A 137 6.21 -14.43 14.63
N GLN A 138 5.95 -14.70 13.34
CA GLN A 138 5.22 -15.89 12.91
C GLN A 138 5.95 -17.18 13.31
N LYS A 139 7.26 -17.26 13.05
CA LYS A 139 8.09 -18.41 13.42
C LYS A 139 8.06 -18.67 14.92
N ALA A 140 8.23 -17.62 15.72
CA ALA A 140 8.17 -17.72 17.18
C ALA A 140 6.80 -18.20 17.67
N LEU A 141 5.70 -17.67 17.13
CA LEU A 141 4.35 -18.13 17.46
C LEU A 141 4.18 -19.62 17.12
N TYR A 142 4.61 -20.02 15.92
CA TYR A 142 4.44 -21.39 15.43
C TYR A 142 5.22 -22.38 16.29
N LEU A 143 6.48 -22.09 16.58
CA LEU A 143 7.30 -22.94 17.43
C LEU A 143 6.77 -23.00 18.87
N ASN A 144 6.40 -21.86 19.46
CA ASN A 144 6.01 -21.82 20.87
C ASN A 144 4.64 -22.44 21.14
N LYS A 145 3.68 -22.27 20.22
CA LYS A 145 2.28 -22.68 20.44
C LYS A 145 1.92 -24.00 19.76
N TYR A 146 2.56 -24.29 18.62
CA TYR A 146 2.19 -25.40 17.75
C TYR A 146 3.36 -26.33 17.43
N GLY A 147 4.57 -26.06 17.93
CA GLY A 147 5.81 -26.74 17.51
C GLY A 147 5.75 -28.26 17.60
N ASP A 148 5.17 -28.79 18.67
CA ASP A 148 5.04 -30.23 18.90
C ASP A 148 3.77 -30.85 18.30
N MET A 149 2.88 -30.05 17.72
CA MET A 149 1.68 -30.54 17.04
C MET A 149 2.04 -30.97 15.63
N THR A 150 1.29 -31.94 15.10
CA THR A 150 1.29 -32.18 13.66
C THR A 150 0.88 -30.90 12.92
N VAL A 151 1.40 -30.69 11.72
CA VAL A 151 0.99 -29.54 10.88
C VAL A 151 -0.53 -29.53 10.70
N LYS A 152 -1.15 -30.69 10.48
CA LYS A 152 -2.60 -30.82 10.36
C LYS A 152 -3.35 -30.28 11.58
N ASP A 153 -2.93 -30.66 12.79
CA ASP A 153 -3.56 -30.20 14.03
C ASP A 153 -3.31 -28.71 14.28
N ALA A 154 -2.11 -28.23 13.98
CA ALA A 154 -1.78 -26.82 14.06
C ALA A 154 -2.66 -25.97 13.14
N ILE A 155 -2.81 -26.38 11.88
CA ILE A 155 -3.63 -25.69 10.87
C ILE A 155 -5.11 -25.75 11.21
N ASN A 156 -5.63 -26.87 11.70
CA ASN A 156 -7.01 -26.95 12.18
C ASN A 156 -7.31 -25.97 13.33
N LYS A 157 -6.30 -25.63 14.16
CA LYS A 157 -6.43 -24.61 15.21
C LYS A 157 -6.23 -23.18 14.71
N LEU A 158 -5.37 -22.99 13.70
CA LEU A 158 -5.11 -21.66 13.12
C LEU A 158 -6.24 -21.20 12.20
N THR A 159 -6.79 -22.12 11.41
CA THR A 159 -7.84 -21.88 10.42
C THR A 159 -8.93 -22.95 10.58
N PRO A 160 -9.86 -22.79 11.54
CA PRO A 160 -10.89 -23.78 11.81
C PRO A 160 -11.76 -24.07 10.56
N PRO A 161 -12.09 -25.35 10.29
CA PRO A 161 -12.90 -25.74 9.13
C PRO A 161 -14.33 -25.17 9.13
N SER A 162 -14.83 -24.73 10.29
CA SER A 162 -16.13 -24.07 10.41
C SER A 162 -16.16 -22.68 9.75
N GLU A 163 -14.98 -22.07 9.55
CA GLU A 163 -14.84 -20.71 9.02
C GLU A 163 -14.07 -20.67 7.70
N ASN A 164 -13.28 -21.71 7.39
CA ASN A 164 -12.37 -21.74 6.27
C ASN A 164 -12.37 -23.10 5.56
N ASP A 165 -11.91 -23.13 4.31
CA ASP A 165 -11.65 -24.40 3.60
C ASP A 165 -10.29 -24.97 4.01
N THR A 166 -10.23 -25.51 5.23
CA THR A 166 -9.00 -26.09 5.79
C THR A 166 -8.51 -27.29 4.96
N LYS A 167 -9.41 -28.00 4.26
CA LYS A 167 -9.02 -29.11 3.37
C LYS A 167 -8.20 -28.60 2.20
N LYS A 168 -8.66 -27.54 1.54
CA LYS A 168 -7.90 -26.87 0.48
C LYS A 168 -6.57 -26.34 0.99
N TYR A 169 -6.57 -25.70 2.17
CA TYR A 169 -5.36 -25.16 2.79
C TYR A 169 -4.30 -26.25 3.00
N LEU A 170 -4.68 -27.38 3.60
CA LEU A 170 -3.79 -28.52 3.81
C LEU A 170 -3.29 -29.11 2.49
N ALA A 171 -4.15 -29.21 1.47
CA ALA A 171 -3.75 -29.69 0.15
C ALA A 171 -2.72 -28.76 -0.52
N GLU A 172 -2.84 -27.45 -0.34
CA GLU A 172 -1.87 -26.47 -0.83
C GLU A 172 -0.54 -26.57 -0.08
N LEU A 173 -0.56 -26.80 1.24
CA LEU A 173 0.65 -27.07 2.03
C LEU A 173 1.35 -28.37 1.58
N THR A 174 0.60 -29.44 1.33
CA THR A 174 1.17 -30.69 0.80
C THR A 174 1.81 -30.47 -0.57
N LYS A 175 1.19 -29.67 -1.45
CA LYS A 175 1.79 -29.29 -2.74
C LYS A 175 3.07 -28.47 -2.57
N ALA A 176 3.16 -27.66 -1.52
CA ALA A 176 4.37 -26.92 -1.15
C ALA A 176 5.45 -27.79 -0.49
N GLY A 177 5.23 -29.10 -0.35
CA GLY A 177 6.20 -30.05 0.21
C GLY A 177 6.12 -30.21 1.72
N VAL A 178 5.05 -29.73 2.36
CA VAL A 178 4.82 -29.92 3.80
C VAL A 178 4.19 -31.29 4.05
N ASP A 179 4.78 -32.06 4.96
CA ASP A 179 4.22 -33.32 5.44
C ASP A 179 3.24 -33.02 6.59
N THR A 180 1.93 -33.17 6.32
CA THR A 180 0.90 -32.74 7.27
C THR A 180 0.85 -33.57 8.55
N GLU A 181 1.45 -34.76 8.54
CA GLU A 181 1.47 -35.70 9.67
C GLU A 181 2.75 -35.56 10.51
N LYS A 182 3.74 -34.77 10.06
CA LYS A 182 4.92 -34.40 10.86
C LYS A 182 4.67 -33.17 11.72
N ASP A 183 5.50 -33.03 12.74
CA ASP A 183 5.43 -31.91 13.66
C ASP A 183 5.88 -30.58 13.01
N VAL A 184 5.28 -29.48 13.46
CA VAL A 184 5.57 -28.13 12.95
C VAL A 184 7.04 -27.76 13.08
N LYS A 185 7.68 -28.05 14.22
CA LYS A 185 9.07 -27.63 14.47
C LYS A 185 10.06 -28.29 13.51
N SER A 186 9.82 -29.52 13.06
CA SER A 186 10.68 -30.25 12.12
C SER A 186 10.66 -29.69 10.70
N GLN A 187 9.62 -28.92 10.34
CA GLN A 187 9.41 -28.41 8.98
C GLN A 187 9.04 -26.92 8.95
N ILE A 188 9.42 -26.17 9.98
CA ILE A 188 8.93 -24.80 10.21
C ILE A 188 9.15 -23.86 9.02
N ASP A 189 10.31 -23.95 8.36
CA ASP A 189 10.62 -23.05 7.24
C ASP A 189 9.77 -23.38 6.00
N THR A 190 9.64 -24.66 5.66
CA THR A 190 8.74 -25.12 4.57
C THR A 190 7.29 -24.76 4.85
N LEU A 191 6.83 -24.97 6.09
CA LEU A 191 5.48 -24.61 6.51
C LEU A 191 5.23 -23.11 6.35
N MET A 192 6.15 -22.26 6.81
CA MET A 192 5.99 -20.81 6.72
C MET A 192 5.94 -20.33 5.26
N THR A 193 6.74 -20.91 4.37
CA THR A 193 6.66 -20.62 2.93
C THR A 193 5.30 -21.02 2.35
N GLY A 194 4.80 -22.21 2.68
CA GLY A 194 3.48 -22.67 2.24
C GLY A 194 2.33 -21.79 2.77
N VAL A 195 2.40 -21.40 4.04
CA VAL A 195 1.45 -20.45 4.64
C VAL A 195 1.49 -19.10 3.93
N GLU A 196 2.66 -18.50 3.72
CA GLU A 196 2.78 -17.20 3.04
C GLU A 196 2.16 -17.22 1.63
N ALA A 197 2.29 -18.35 0.92
CA ALA A 197 1.65 -18.55 -0.38
C ALA A 197 0.11 -18.61 -0.27
N ASN A 198 -0.41 -19.31 0.74
CA ASN A 198 -1.85 -19.43 0.98
C ASN A 198 -2.48 -18.12 1.49
N GLU A 199 -1.78 -17.37 2.34
CA GLU A 199 -2.24 -16.08 2.87
C GLU A 199 -2.27 -14.97 1.79
N GLY A 200 -1.58 -15.19 0.67
CA GLY A 200 -1.62 -14.31 -0.49
C GLY A 200 -0.89 -12.99 -0.27
N LEU A 201 0.43 -13.04 -0.16
CA LEU A 201 1.31 -11.86 -0.07
C LEU A 201 1.38 -11.07 -1.39
N ILE A 202 0.29 -10.39 -1.75
CA ILE A 202 0.22 -9.58 -2.97
C ILE A 202 0.87 -8.22 -2.71
N SER A 203 1.91 -7.89 -3.47
CA SER A 203 2.59 -6.60 -3.37
C SER A 203 1.78 -5.46 -3.97
N GLY A 204 1.83 -4.30 -3.34
CA GLY A 204 1.26 -3.06 -3.84
C GLY A 204 2.34 -2.11 -4.39
N THR A 205 2.10 -0.81 -4.22
CA THR A 205 3.05 0.25 -4.56
C THR A 205 3.68 0.82 -3.30
N GLU A 206 5.00 0.97 -3.32
CA GLU A 206 5.73 1.70 -2.29
C GLU A 206 5.96 3.15 -2.72
N VAL A 207 5.52 4.09 -1.90
CA VAL A 207 5.70 5.53 -2.12
C VAL A 207 6.69 6.03 -1.09
N LYS A 208 7.87 6.47 -1.53
CA LYS A 208 8.86 7.07 -0.64
C LYS A 208 8.28 8.34 -0.01
N ARG A 209 8.49 8.52 1.30
CA ARG A 209 8.12 9.76 1.98
C ARG A 209 9.00 10.90 1.49
N VAL A 210 8.36 11.99 1.12
CA VAL A 210 9.01 13.23 0.67
C VAL A 210 8.85 14.23 1.80
N PRO A 211 9.92 14.75 2.42
CA PRO A 211 9.79 15.78 3.45
C PRO A 211 9.05 17.03 2.95
#